data_AF-A0A432UW91-F1
#
_entry.id   AF-A0A432UW91-F1
#
_cell.length_a   1.000
_cell.length_b   1.000
_cell.length_c   1.000
_cell.angle_alpha   90.00
_cell.angle_beta   90.00
_cell.angle_gamma   90.00
#
_symmetry.space_group_name_H-M   'P 1'
#
loop_
_entity.id
_entity.type
_entity.pdbx_description
1 polymer ?
#
loop_
_entity_poly.entity_id
_entity_poly.type
_entity_poly.pdbx_seq_one_letter_code
_entity_poly.pdbx_strand_id
1 'polypeptide(L)'
;MTKNNKLLFINEYGIYPELVKRLQETQYSVTVEHLMRNAIKFIKKQNPSVVVAEFYHEPQFRDRVSNLESMLAQIEGHHAEARTLVFL
;
A
#
# COMPACT_ATOMS: atom_id res chain seq x y z
N MET A 1 -3.14 24.43 -2.39
CA MET A 1 -2.41 23.16 -2.17
C MET A 1 -2.91 22.14 -3.17
N THR A 2 -2.06 21.66 -4.07
CA THR A 2 -2.42 20.60 -5.02
C THR A 2 -2.73 19.33 -4.22
N LYS A 3 -3.96 18.83 -4.32
CA LYS A 3 -4.41 17.66 -3.55
C LYS A 3 -3.60 16.45 -4.01
N ASN A 4 -2.78 15.90 -3.12
CA ASN A 4 -2.01 14.69 -3.38
C ASN A 4 -3.01 13.53 -3.63
N ASN A 5 -3.10 13.07 -4.87
CA ASN A 5 -4.09 12.08 -5.31
C ASN A 5 -3.45 10.73 -5.67
N LYS A 6 -2.26 10.43 -5.14
CA LYS A 6 -1.60 9.15 -5.38
C LYS A 6 -2.13 8.07 -4.44
N LEU A 7 -2.49 6.93 -5.00
CA LEU A 7 -2.87 5.73 -4.27
C LEU A 7 -1.86 4.63 -4.56
N LEU A 8 -1.32 4.02 -3.51
CA LEU A 8 -0.52 2.80 -3.61
C LEU A 8 -1.39 1.61 -3.21
N PHE A 9 -1.52 0.64 -4.09
CA PHE A 9 -2.12 -0.66 -3.80
C PHE A 9 -1.02 -1.73 -3.76
N ILE A 10 -0.85 -2.38 -2.61
CA ILE A 10 0.12 -3.46 -2.40
C ILE A 10 -0.65 -4.78 -2.48
N ASN A 11 -0.37 -5.59 -3.50
CA ASN A 11 -1.06 -6.85 -3.80
C ASN A 11 -0.01 -7.95 -4.01
N GLU A 12 0.39 -8.64 -2.94
CA GLU A 12 1.54 -9.56 -2.98
C GLU A 12 1.15 -10.98 -3.42
N TYR A 13 -0.06 -11.43 -3.08
CA TYR A 13 -0.48 -12.82 -3.27
C TYR A 13 -1.82 -12.94 -4.01
N GLY A 14 -2.75 -12.02 -3.78
CA GLY A 14 -4.07 -12.09 -4.35
C GLY A 14 -4.14 -11.68 -5.82
N ILE A 15 -5.23 -12.09 -6.46
CA ILE A 15 -5.57 -11.70 -7.82
C ILE A 15 -6.91 -10.96 -7.76
N TYR A 16 -6.83 -9.62 -7.75
CA TYR A 16 -8.01 -8.74 -7.62
C TYR A 16 -8.22 -7.84 -8.85
N PRO A 17 -8.43 -8.37 -10.06
CA PRO A 17 -8.55 -7.57 -11.27
C PRO A 17 -9.71 -6.56 -11.19
N GLU A 18 -10.84 -6.96 -10.61
CA GLU A 18 -11.98 -6.06 -10.41
C GLU A 18 -11.70 -4.97 -9.39
N LEU A 19 -10.96 -5.26 -8.32
CA LEU A 19 -10.56 -4.22 -7.35
C LEU A 19 -9.60 -3.22 -7.99
N VAL A 20 -8.58 -3.70 -8.72
CA VAL A 20 -7.63 -2.82 -9.43
C VAL A 20 -8.39 -1.92 -10.40
N LYS A 21 -9.31 -2.49 -11.19
CA LYS A 21 -10.16 -1.73 -12.10
C LYS A 21 -10.99 -0.68 -11.36
N ARG A 22 -11.66 -1.05 -10.27
CA ARG A 22 -12.45 -0.11 -9.45
C ARG A 22 -11.60 1.01 -8.84
N LEU A 23 -10.39 0.70 -8.38
CA LEU A 23 -9.46 1.71 -7.88
C LEU A 23 -9.04 2.68 -8.99
N GLN A 24 -8.79 2.16 -10.19
CA GLN A 24 -8.42 2.96 -11.38
C GLN A 24 -9.57 3.85 -11.89
N GLU A 25 -10.83 3.46 -11.64
CA GLU A 25 -12.02 4.28 -11.94
C GLU A 25 -12.20 5.47 -10.99
N THR A 26 -11.41 5.56 -9.92
CA THR A 26 -11.44 6.69 -8.98
C THR A 26 -10.63 7.90 -9.48
N GLN A 27 -10.67 9.01 -8.73
CA GLN A 27 -9.85 10.21 -9.01
C GLN A 27 -8.36 10.04 -8.65
N TYR A 28 -7.97 8.89 -8.11
CA TYR A 28 -6.60 8.64 -7.68
C TYR A 28 -5.72 8.16 -8.83
N SER A 29 -4.45 8.58 -8.81
CA SER A 29 -3.39 7.97 -9.62
C SER A 29 -2.91 6.70 -8.92
N VAL A 30 -3.41 5.55 -9.38
CA VAL A 30 -3.17 4.24 -8.76
C VAL A 30 -1.85 3.65 -9.24
N THR A 31 -0.99 3.28 -8.29
CA THR A 31 0.17 2.42 -8.51
C THR A 31 -0.06 1.09 -7.82
N VAL A 32 0.17 -0.02 -8.52
CA VAL A 32 0.09 -1.37 -7.95
C VAL A 32 1.51 -1.90 -7.78
N GLU A 33 1.84 -2.36 -6.58
CA GLU A 33 3.11 -3.02 -6.27
C GLU A 33 2.85 -4.44 -5.74
N HIS A 34 3.65 -5.39 -6.21
CA HIS A 34 3.52 -6.80 -5.85
C HIS A 34 4.59 -7.27 -4.85
N LEU A 35 5.50 -6.39 -4.47
CA LEU A 35 6.60 -6.70 -3.57
C LEU A 35 6.72 -5.60 -2.52
N MET A 36 6.67 -5.96 -1.23
CA MET A 36 6.75 -4.99 -0.13
C MET A 36 7.97 -4.06 -0.23
N ARG A 37 9.13 -4.57 -0.68
CA ARG A 37 10.34 -3.75 -0.86
C ARG A 37 10.16 -2.60 -1.85
N ASN A 38 9.34 -2.79 -2.89
CA ASN A 38 9.08 -1.77 -3.89
C ASN A 38 8.05 -0.78 -3.35
N ALA A 39 7.02 -1.28 -2.65
CA ALA A 39 6.06 -0.45 -1.95
C ALA A 39 6.74 0.52 -0.97
N ILE A 40 7.68 0.04 -0.15
CA ILE A 40 8.46 0.90 0.77
C ILE A 40 9.27 1.96 0.00
N LYS A 41 9.92 1.59 -1.12
CA LYS A 41 10.63 2.56 -1.97
C LYS A 41 9.69 3.60 -2.57
N PHE A 42 8.48 3.18 -2.95
CA PHE A 42 7.44 4.06 -3.48
C PHE A 42 6.96 5.04 -2.41
N ILE A 43 6.62 4.57 -1.22
CA ILE A 43 6.17 5.40 -0.08
C ILE A 43 7.17 6.53 0.17
N LYS A 44 8.46 6.20 0.25
CA LYS A 44 9.54 7.18 0.47
C LYS A 44 9.65 8.24 -0.63
N LYS A 45 9.48 7.85 -1.89
CA LYS A 45 9.75 8.73 -3.04
C LYS A 45 8.53 9.51 -3.51
N GLN A 46 7.37 8.88 -3.46
CA GLN A 46 6.19 9.34 -4.19
C GLN A 46 5.16 9.99 -3.30
N ASN A 47 5.22 9.78 -1.98
CA ASN A 47 4.26 10.32 -1.02
C ASN A 47 2.82 10.00 -1.42
N PRO A 48 2.35 8.74 -1.31
CA PRO A 48 0.94 8.42 -1.52
C PRO A 48 0.07 9.04 -0.42
N SER A 49 -1.11 9.55 -0.78
CA SER A 49 -2.11 10.00 0.19
C SER A 49 -3.01 8.88 0.68
N VAL A 50 -3.05 7.76 -0.05
CA VAL A 50 -3.76 6.54 0.32
C VAL A 50 -2.86 5.34 0.07
N VAL A 51 -2.76 4.45 1.06
CA VAL A 51 -2.12 3.13 0.93
C VAL A 51 -3.16 2.06 1.21
N VAL A 52 -3.35 1.16 0.26
CA VAL A 52 -4.17 -0.04 0.40
C VAL A 52 -3.23 -1.23 0.38
N ALA A 53 -3.22 -2.05 1.42
CA ALA A 53 -2.31 -3.16 1.55
C ALA A 53 -3.05 -4.47 1.78
N GLU A 54 -2.81 -5.45 0.92
CA GLU A 54 -3.11 -6.84 1.22
C GLU A 54 -2.18 -7.31 2.34
N PHE A 55 -2.76 -8.01 3.32
CA PHE A 55 -2.01 -8.66 4.38
C PHE A 55 -2.42 -10.12 4.49
N TYR A 56 -1.51 -11.00 4.08
CA TYR A 56 -1.73 -12.43 4.24
C TYR A 56 -1.13 -12.91 5.58
N HIS A 57 -2.00 -13.19 6.54
CA HIS A 57 -1.60 -13.69 7.85
C HIS A 57 -1.46 -15.22 7.82
N GLU A 58 -0.22 -15.71 7.84
CA GLU A 58 0.08 -17.12 8.03
C GLU A 58 1.06 -17.31 9.20
N PRO A 59 0.67 -18.05 10.26
CA PRO A 59 1.48 -18.19 11.47
C PRO A 59 2.89 -18.73 11.25
N GLN A 60 3.11 -19.46 10.15
CA GLN A 60 4.41 -20.05 9.80
C GLN A 60 5.36 -19.03 9.12
N PHE A 61 4.85 -17.87 8.69
CA PHE A 61 5.60 -16.82 7.99
C PHE A 61 5.58 -15.51 8.79
N ARG A 62 6.30 -15.51 9.92
CA ARG A 62 6.40 -14.37 10.84
C ARG A 62 6.95 -13.10 10.17
N ASP A 63 7.76 -13.25 9.13
CA ASP A 63 8.32 -12.17 8.32
C ASP A 63 7.25 -11.28 7.67
N ARG A 64 6.05 -11.82 7.40
CA ARG A 64 4.94 -11.04 6.81
C ARG A 64 4.39 -9.99 7.78
N VAL A 65 4.28 -10.33 9.07
CA VAL A 65 3.90 -9.35 10.11
C VAL A 65 4.96 -8.24 10.19
N SER A 66 6.24 -8.61 10.20
CA SER A 66 7.34 -7.63 10.24
C SER A 66 7.38 -6.73 8.99
N ASN A 67 6.98 -7.24 7.83
CA ASN A 67 6.82 -6.44 6.61
C ASN A 67 5.71 -5.39 6.74
N LEU A 68 4.56 -5.76 7.31
CA LEU A 68 3.47 -4.83 7.57
C LEU A 68 3.88 -3.74 8.57
N GLU A 69 4.51 -4.11 9.69
CA GLU A 69 5.04 -3.17 10.68
C GLU A 69 6.05 -2.20 10.04
N SER A 70 6.97 -2.73 9.24
CA SER A 70 7.96 -1.92 8.52
C SER A 70 7.30 -0.95 7.55
N MET A 71 6.26 -1.37 6.84
CA MET A 71 5.49 -0.50 5.95
C MET A 71 4.80 0.62 6.73
N LEU A 72 4.10 0.29 7.82
CA LEU A 72 3.41 1.27 8.67
C LEU A 72 4.38 2.30 9.26
N ALA A 73 5.53 1.86 9.76
CA ALA A 73 6.58 2.75 10.27
C ALA A 73 7.10 3.71 9.18
N GLN A 74 7.20 3.25 7.93
CA GLN A 74 7.60 4.11 6.81
C GLN A 74 6.52 5.12 6.43
N ILE A 75 5.24 4.77 6.56
CA ILE A 75 4.13 5.70 6.36
C ILE A 75 4.13 6.75 7.47
N GLU A 76 4.23 6.34 8.74
CA GLU A 76 4.23 7.25 9.88
C GLU A 76 5.42 8.23 9.85
N GLY A 77 6.62 7.72 9.55
CA GLY A 77 7.84 8.54 9.54
C GLY A 77 7.94 9.53 8.37
N HIS A 78 7.22 9.30 7.26
CA HIS A 78 7.29 10.18 6.09
C HIS A 78 6.00 10.95 5.83
N HIS A 79 4.83 10.35 6.10
CA HIS A 79 3.52 10.80 5.62
C HIS A 79 2.40 10.50 6.63
N ALA A 80 2.45 11.12 7.81
CA ALA A 80 1.48 10.89 8.90
C ALA A 80 0.00 11.14 8.52
N GLU A 81 -0.27 11.88 7.44
CA GLU A 81 -1.64 12.13 6.94
C GLU A 81 -2.16 11.07 5.95
N ALA A 82 -1.29 10.14 5.50
CA ALA A 82 -1.69 9.12 4.55
C ALA A 82 -2.71 8.16 5.19
N ARG A 83 -3.83 7.94 4.49
CA ARG A 83 -4.85 7.00 4.95
C ARG A 83 -4.41 5.60 4.57
N THR A 84 -4.30 4.71 5.56
CA THR A 84 -3.88 3.33 5.34
C THR A 84 -5.06 2.38 5.58
N LEU A 85 -5.31 1.50 4.61
CA LEU A 85 -6.30 0.42 4.71
C LEU A 85 -5.58 -0.90 4.52
N VAL A 86 -5.77 -1.82 5.48
CA VAL A 86 -5.22 -3.17 5.44
C VAL A 86 -6.39 -4.15 5.36
N PHE A 87 -6.29 -5.14 4.48
CA PHE A 87 -7.30 -6.20 4.34
C PHE A 87 -6.64 -7.58 4.22
N LEU A 88 -7.39 -8.62 4.60
CA LEU A 88 -6.97 -10.03 4.57
C LEU A 88 -7.38 -10.73 3.27
#